data_AF-E4XN78-F1
#
_entry.id   AF-E4XN78-F1
#
_cell.length_a   1.000
_cell.length_b   1.000
_cell.length_c   1.000
_cell.angle_alpha   90.00
_cell.angle_beta   90.00
_cell.angle_gamma   90.00
#
_symmetry.space_group_name_H-M   'P 1'
#
loop_
_entity.id
_entity.type
_entity.pdbx_description
1 polymer ?
#
loop_
_entity_poly.entity_id
_entity_poly.type
_entity_poly.pdbx_seq_one_letter_code
_entity_poly.pdbx_strand_id
1 'polypeptide(L)'
;MAEIADLKSFSYSTLANKENKTILGREIVNEFQKVGFLRLVDIPDFDDSELLESIKCYYERSKQEKMKFALKRFAENNKNEYRGYMPLVKNLPVFKEQTDFGNNSIAPPAENAPDYEKYIKERNNYSSEKFQKSIEMFYEIYHKCAVLILEHLAIGIDEKEDFFTRVFFEGEKDQHLS
;
A
#
# COMPACT_ATOMS: atom_id res chain seq x y z
N MET A 1 3.15 4.11 32.40
CA MET A 1 3.85 3.81 31.14
C MET A 1 3.14 2.62 30.54
N ALA A 2 2.61 2.73 29.32
CA ALA A 2 2.05 1.55 28.64
C ALA A 2 3.21 0.61 28.33
N GLU A 3 3.11 -0.66 28.74
CA GLU A 3 4.02 -1.68 28.23
C GLU A 3 3.85 -1.73 26.71
N ILE A 4 4.92 -1.47 25.98
CA ILE A 4 4.94 -1.69 24.54
C ILE A 4 4.85 -3.21 24.38
N ALA A 5 3.71 -3.69 23.87
CA ALA A 5 3.56 -5.10 23.54
C ALA A 5 4.71 -5.49 22.60
N ASP A 6 5.49 -6.51 22.98
CA ASP A 6 6.53 -7.03 22.12
C ASP A 6 5.87 -7.70 20.92
N LEU A 7 6.09 -7.14 19.74
CA LEU A 7 5.46 -7.62 18.51
C LEU A 7 6.25 -8.82 18.01
N LYS A 8 5.58 -9.96 17.85
CA LYS A 8 6.19 -11.12 17.24
C LYS A 8 6.65 -10.79 15.82
N SER A 9 7.88 -11.18 15.52
CA SER A 9 8.51 -10.97 14.23
C SER A 9 8.55 -12.27 13.44
N PHE A 10 8.20 -12.21 12.16
CA PHE A 10 8.31 -13.29 11.20
C PHE A 10 9.27 -12.88 10.10
N SER A 11 10.25 -13.73 9.77
CA SER A 11 11.12 -13.49 8.63
C SER A 11 10.39 -13.81 7.33
N TYR A 12 10.54 -12.96 6.31
CA TYR A 12 9.96 -13.17 4.97
C TYR A 12 10.33 -14.55 4.42
N SER A 13 11.61 -14.92 4.53
CA SER A 13 12.12 -16.21 4.04
C SER A 13 11.45 -17.41 4.70
N THR A 14 11.11 -17.29 6.00
CA THR A 14 10.43 -18.35 6.75
C THR A 14 8.98 -18.49 6.28
N LEU A 15 8.28 -17.36 6.10
CA LEU A 15 6.91 -17.39 5.59
C LEU A 15 6.83 -17.84 4.12
N ALA A 16 7.81 -17.44 3.29
CA ALA A 16 7.86 -17.82 1.88
C ALA A 16 8.20 -19.31 1.67
N ASN A 17 8.72 -19.99 2.69
CA ASN A 17 8.94 -21.43 2.65
C ASN A 17 7.59 -22.18 2.64
N LYS A 18 7.51 -23.26 1.88
CA LYS A 18 6.32 -24.12 1.78
C LYS A 18 6.15 -25.06 2.97
N GLU A 19 7.16 -25.18 3.82
CA GLU A 19 7.10 -26.01 5.02
C GLU A 19 6.35 -25.31 6.16
N ASN A 20 5.65 -26.10 6.98
CA ASN A 20 4.99 -25.64 8.22
C ASN A 20 3.96 -24.51 8.06
N LYS A 21 3.42 -24.27 6.86
CA LYS A 21 2.43 -23.21 6.60
C LYS A 21 1.25 -23.21 7.59
N THR A 22 0.75 -24.38 7.98
CA THR A 22 -0.35 -24.48 8.97
C THR A 22 0.05 -23.98 10.35
N ILE A 23 1.26 -24.30 10.82
CA ILE A 23 1.75 -23.83 12.11
C ILE A 23 1.94 -22.31 12.04
N LEU A 24 2.65 -21.82 11.02
CA LEU A 24 2.90 -20.39 10.83
C LEU A 24 1.62 -19.58 10.66
N GLY A 25 0.66 -20.07 9.88
CA GLY A 25 -0.65 -19.44 9.71
C GLY A 25 -1.41 -19.32 11.02
N ARG A 26 -1.44 -20.38 11.85
CA ARG A 26 -2.06 -20.34 13.18
C ARG A 26 -1.36 -19.36 14.11
N GLU A 27 -0.03 -19.29 14.07
CA GLU A 27 0.72 -18.31 14.85
C GLU A 27 0.39 -16.87 14.41
N ILE A 28 0.30 -16.60 13.12
CA ILE A 28 -0.09 -15.29 12.58
C ILE A 28 -1.50 -14.91 13.05
N VAL A 29 -2.47 -15.82 12.92
CA VAL A 29 -3.85 -15.60 13.40
C VAL A 29 -3.87 -15.29 14.90
N ASN A 30 -3.11 -16.05 15.69
CA ASN A 30 -3.02 -15.83 17.14
C ASN A 30 -2.45 -14.45 17.48
N GLU A 31 -1.43 -13.96 16.76
CA GLU A 31 -0.89 -12.61 16.97
C GLU A 31 -1.91 -11.52 16.63
N PHE A 32 -2.63 -11.67 15.51
CA PHE A 32 -3.70 -10.75 15.16
C PHE A 32 -4.85 -10.76 16.19
N GLN A 33 -5.19 -11.91 16.77
CA GLN A 33 -6.20 -11.99 17.83
C GLN A 33 -5.73 -11.39 19.16
N LYS A 34 -4.45 -11.52 19.49
CA LYS A 34 -3.89 -11.08 20.78
C LYS A 34 -3.57 -9.59 20.82
N VAL A 35 -2.87 -9.09 19.80
CA VAL A 35 -2.35 -7.72 19.76
C VAL A 35 -2.80 -6.94 18.53
N GLY A 36 -3.26 -7.63 17.48
CA GLY A 36 -3.70 -6.99 16.23
C GLY A 36 -2.57 -6.59 15.27
N PHE A 37 -1.31 -6.82 15.66
CA PHE A 37 -0.13 -6.42 14.89
C PHE A 37 0.97 -7.48 14.97
N LEU A 38 1.79 -7.56 13.94
CA LEU A 38 3.01 -8.35 13.89
C LEU A 38 4.07 -7.59 13.09
N ARG A 39 5.31 -8.08 13.09
CA ARG A 39 6.38 -7.56 12.23
C ARG A 39 6.76 -8.59 11.18
N LEU A 40 6.88 -8.14 9.94
CA LEU A 40 7.53 -8.90 8.87
C LEU A 40 8.94 -8.31 8.69
N VAL A 41 9.96 -9.14 8.81
CA VAL A 41 11.37 -8.75 8.77
C VAL A 41 12.12 -9.52 7.69
N ASP A 42 13.36 -9.12 7.41
CA ASP A 42 14.23 -9.75 6.39
C ASP A 42 13.59 -9.82 5.00
N ILE A 43 12.85 -8.77 4.62
CA ILE A 43 12.19 -8.67 3.32
C ILE A 43 13.26 -8.48 2.24
N PRO A 44 13.39 -9.38 1.25
CA PRO A 44 14.36 -9.23 0.17
C PRO A 44 14.15 -7.92 -0.58
N ASP A 45 15.25 -7.28 -0.97
CA ASP A 45 15.28 -6.06 -1.78
C ASP A 45 14.56 -4.85 -1.15
N PHE A 46 14.21 -4.91 0.15
CA PHE A 46 13.61 -3.80 0.89
C PHE A 46 14.67 -3.05 1.70
N ASP A 47 14.91 -1.80 1.32
CA ASP A 47 15.70 -0.83 2.10
C ASP A 47 14.80 0.33 2.53
N ASP A 48 14.54 0.44 3.82
CA ASP A 48 13.69 1.50 4.39
C ASP A 48 14.33 2.89 4.27
N SER A 49 15.66 2.95 4.21
CA SER A 49 16.42 4.20 4.06
C SER A 49 16.28 4.75 2.66
N GLU A 50 16.25 3.89 1.64
CA GLU A 50 16.01 4.30 0.25
C GLU A 50 14.58 4.85 0.05
N LEU A 51 13.57 4.18 0.64
CA LEU A 51 12.19 4.67 0.63
C LEU A 51 12.10 6.03 1.33
N LEU A 52 12.69 6.14 2.51
CA LEU A 52 12.67 7.37 3.30
C LEU A 52 13.37 8.52 2.57
N GLU A 53 14.51 8.29 1.94
CA GLU A 53 15.21 9.29 1.14
C GLU A 53 14.36 9.76 -0.04
N SER A 54 13.75 8.83 -0.78
CA SER A 54 12.88 9.15 -1.91
C SER A 54 11.67 9.99 -1.48
N ILE A 55 11.04 9.63 -0.35
CA ILE A 55 9.94 10.37 0.24
C ILE A 55 10.40 11.77 0.71
N LYS A 56 11.55 11.89 1.38
CA LYS A 56 12.10 13.18 1.82
C LYS A 56 12.37 14.11 0.64
N CYS A 57 13.01 13.62 -0.42
CA CYS A 57 13.24 14.40 -1.63
C CYS A 57 11.94 14.96 -2.23
N TYR A 58 10.82 14.25 -2.11
CA TYR A 58 9.51 14.76 -2.51
C TYR A 58 9.01 15.86 -1.56
N TYR A 59 9.05 15.65 -0.25
CA TYR A 59 8.44 16.55 0.74
C TYR A 59 9.27 17.79 1.08
N GLU A 60 10.59 17.77 0.84
CA GLU A 60 11.49 18.93 0.97
C GLU A 60 11.27 20.01 -0.10
N ARG A 61 10.53 19.68 -1.16
CA ARG A 61 10.16 20.64 -2.21
C ARG A 61 9.28 21.77 -1.65
N SER A 62 9.31 22.91 -2.32
CA SER A 62 8.47 24.04 -1.92
C SER A 62 6.98 23.65 -1.98
N LYS A 63 6.17 24.27 -1.12
CA LYS A 63 4.71 24.06 -1.14
C LYS A 63 4.14 24.28 -2.54
N GLN A 64 4.60 25.31 -3.24
CA GLN A 64 4.15 25.62 -4.60
C GLN A 64 4.42 24.47 -5.58
N GLU A 65 5.56 23.80 -5.49
CA GLU A 65 5.88 22.64 -6.32
C GLU A 65 5.03 21.43 -5.96
N LYS A 66 4.85 21.14 -4.67
CA LYS A 66 4.00 20.02 -4.22
C LYS A 66 2.54 20.22 -4.64
N MET A 67 2.05 21.46 -4.62
CA MET A 67 0.67 21.78 -5.03
C MET A 67 0.38 21.48 -6.51
N LYS A 68 1.40 21.35 -7.37
CA LYS A 68 1.22 20.89 -8.77
C LYS A 68 0.69 19.45 -8.85
N PHE A 69 0.87 18.66 -7.79
CA PHE A 69 0.42 17.29 -7.68
C PHE A 69 -0.78 17.15 -6.73
N ALA A 70 -1.33 18.25 -6.23
CA ALA A 70 -2.40 18.22 -5.24
C ALA A 70 -3.69 17.66 -5.82
N LEU A 71 -4.57 17.11 -4.97
CA LEU A 71 -5.92 16.79 -5.39
C LEU A 71 -6.67 18.06 -5.82
N LYS A 72 -7.60 17.92 -6.75
CA LYS A 72 -8.44 19.01 -7.27
C LYS A 72 -9.10 19.83 -6.18
N ARG A 73 -9.58 19.18 -5.11
CA ARG A 73 -10.18 19.86 -3.94
C ARG A 73 -9.22 20.82 -3.19
N PHE A 74 -7.92 20.74 -3.46
CA PHE A 74 -6.90 21.63 -2.92
C PHE A 74 -6.27 22.55 -3.99
N ALA A 75 -6.40 22.21 -5.27
CA ALA A 75 -5.96 23.01 -6.41
C ALA A 75 -6.91 22.77 -7.60
N GLU A 76 -7.87 23.68 -7.82
CA GLU A 76 -9.00 23.49 -8.76
C GLU A 76 -8.58 23.20 -10.22
N ASN A 77 -7.37 23.60 -10.62
CA ASN A 77 -6.83 23.34 -11.95
C ASN A 77 -6.34 21.89 -12.16
N ASN A 78 -6.22 21.11 -11.09
CA ASN A 78 -5.76 19.73 -11.15
C ASN A 78 -6.93 18.78 -11.46
N LYS A 79 -6.64 17.67 -12.13
CA LYS A 79 -7.67 16.71 -12.59
C LYS A 79 -7.86 15.52 -11.65
N ASN A 80 -6.92 15.28 -10.75
CA ASN A 80 -6.91 14.14 -9.85
C ASN A 80 -7.80 14.37 -8.63
N GLU A 81 -8.72 13.44 -8.38
CA GLU A 81 -9.71 13.49 -7.31
C GLU A 81 -9.25 12.66 -6.08
N TYR A 82 -8.45 11.61 -6.28
CA TYR A 82 -8.10 10.63 -5.25
C TYR A 82 -6.59 10.41 -5.07
N ARG A 83 -5.81 10.29 -6.14
CA ARG A 83 -4.35 10.06 -6.13
C ARG A 83 -3.60 11.38 -6.17
N GLY A 84 -2.55 11.51 -5.37
CA GLY A 84 -1.72 12.70 -5.31
C GLY A 84 -1.73 13.39 -3.95
N TYR A 85 -1.28 14.65 -3.94
CA TYR A 85 -0.86 15.37 -2.74
C TYR A 85 -2.01 16.05 -1.99
N MET A 86 -1.91 16.02 -0.66
CA MET A 86 -2.87 16.59 0.26
C MET A 86 -2.08 17.43 1.28
N PRO A 87 -2.18 18.77 1.19
CA PRO A 87 -1.40 19.67 2.02
C PRO A 87 -1.94 19.75 3.44
N LEU A 88 -1.13 20.34 4.33
CA LEU A 88 -1.63 20.86 5.60
C LEU A 88 -2.70 21.94 5.34
N VAL A 89 -3.84 21.78 5.99
CA VAL A 89 -4.95 22.73 5.91
C VAL A 89 -4.97 23.58 7.18
N LYS A 90 -4.83 24.90 7.01
CA LYS A 90 -4.84 25.84 8.13
C LYS A 90 -6.18 25.76 8.86
N ASN A 91 -6.14 25.81 10.19
CA ASN A 91 -7.32 25.76 11.07
C ASN A 91 -8.09 24.44 11.06
N LEU A 92 -7.56 23.38 10.44
CA LEU A 92 -8.04 22.02 10.66
C LEU A 92 -7.05 21.28 11.58
N PRO A 93 -7.53 20.38 12.46
CA PRO A 93 -6.67 19.58 13.32
C PRO A 93 -5.99 18.43 12.54
N VAL A 94 -5.41 18.75 11.38
CA VAL A 94 -4.69 17.83 10.51
C VAL A 94 -3.23 18.26 10.50
N PHE A 95 -2.40 17.48 11.20
CA PHE A 95 -0.97 17.77 11.41
C PHE A 95 -0.04 16.96 10.49
N LYS A 96 -0.59 16.38 9.43
CA LYS A 96 0.15 15.66 8.41
C LYS A 96 -0.15 16.19 7.02
N GLU A 97 0.88 16.29 6.20
CA GLU A 97 0.71 16.23 4.75
C GLU A 97 0.78 14.77 4.31
N GLN A 98 0.15 14.43 3.20
CA GLN A 98 0.16 13.07 2.67
C GLN A 98 0.07 13.09 1.14
N THR A 99 0.56 12.02 0.51
CA THR A 99 0.45 11.79 -0.93
C THR A 99 0.04 10.35 -1.12
N ASP A 100 -0.94 10.13 -1.97
CA ASP A 100 -1.49 8.79 -2.22
C ASP A 100 -1.13 8.30 -3.63
N PHE A 101 -0.76 7.01 -3.71
CA PHE A 101 -0.45 6.31 -4.94
C PHE A 101 -1.20 4.98 -4.99
N GLY A 102 -1.82 4.68 -6.13
CA GLY A 102 -2.46 3.40 -6.43
C GLY A 102 -1.59 2.48 -7.29
N ASN A 103 -2.22 1.46 -7.87
CA ASN A 103 -1.57 0.49 -8.74
C ASN A 103 -1.51 1.00 -10.20
N ASN A 104 -0.31 1.17 -10.76
CA ASN A 104 -0.14 1.61 -12.15
C ASN A 104 -0.51 0.54 -13.19
N SER A 105 -0.54 -0.73 -12.80
CA SER A 105 -0.88 -1.85 -13.67
C SER A 105 -2.37 -1.92 -14.01
N ILE A 106 -3.21 -1.20 -13.26
CA ILE A 106 -4.64 -1.10 -13.48
C ILE A 106 -4.93 -0.25 -14.73
N ALA A 107 -5.81 -0.75 -15.61
CA ALA A 107 -6.29 0.01 -16.76
C ALA A 107 -7.03 1.27 -16.29
N PRO A 108 -6.93 2.40 -17.02
CA PRO A 108 -7.67 3.61 -16.65
C PRO A 108 -9.19 3.34 -16.72
N PRO A 109 -10.01 4.08 -15.97
CA PRO A 109 -11.45 3.89 -15.99
C PRO A 109 -12.00 4.22 -17.39
N ALA A 110 -13.04 3.50 -17.81
CA ALA A 110 -13.81 3.88 -19.00
C ALA A 110 -14.42 5.28 -18.82
N GLU A 111 -14.66 6.00 -19.93
CA GLU A 111 -15.16 7.38 -19.89
C GLU A 111 -16.48 7.51 -19.09
N ASN A 112 -17.36 6.52 -19.23
CA ASN A 112 -18.65 6.44 -18.56
C ASN A 112 -18.65 5.58 -17.28
N ALA A 113 -17.47 5.24 -16.74
CA ALA A 113 -17.37 4.47 -15.51
C ALA A 113 -18.03 5.23 -14.33
N PRO A 114 -18.62 4.50 -13.36
CA PRO A 114 -19.11 5.10 -12.13
C PRO A 114 -17.95 5.72 -11.33
N ASP A 115 -18.26 6.71 -10.49
CA ASP A 115 -17.24 7.50 -9.78
C ASP A 115 -16.29 6.67 -8.92
N TYR A 116 -16.80 5.62 -8.24
CA TYR A 116 -15.95 4.75 -7.43
C TYR A 116 -14.85 4.07 -8.25
N GLU A 117 -15.18 3.65 -9.48
CA GLU A 117 -14.23 3.03 -10.39
C GLU A 117 -13.23 4.06 -10.89
N LYS A 118 -13.70 5.29 -11.19
CA LYS A 118 -12.80 6.40 -11.56
C LYS A 118 -11.77 6.69 -10.48
N TYR A 119 -12.16 6.68 -9.21
CA TYR A 119 -11.23 6.91 -8.09
C TYR A 119 -10.25 5.76 -7.87
N ILE A 120 -10.72 4.51 -7.95
CA ILE A 120 -9.87 3.33 -7.77
C ILE A 120 -8.81 3.24 -8.87
N LYS A 121 -9.24 3.46 -10.13
CA LYS A 121 -8.43 3.35 -11.35
C LYS A 121 -7.74 4.67 -11.75
N GLU A 122 -7.84 5.71 -10.92
CA GLU A 122 -7.22 7.00 -11.22
C GLU A 122 -5.70 6.84 -11.35
N ARG A 123 -5.13 7.44 -12.41
CA ARG A 123 -3.69 7.39 -12.67
C ARG A 123 -2.92 8.15 -11.60
N ASN A 124 -1.80 7.59 -11.19
CA ASN A 124 -0.86 8.25 -10.29
C ASN A 124 -0.20 9.46 -10.96
N ASN A 125 0.16 10.45 -10.14
CA ASN A 125 0.87 11.64 -10.59
C ASN A 125 2.20 11.77 -9.84
N TYR A 126 3.31 11.57 -10.56
CA TYR A 126 4.65 11.53 -10.00
C TYR A 126 5.42 12.81 -10.26
N SER A 127 6.28 13.19 -9.31
CA SER A 127 7.08 14.41 -9.44
C SER A 127 8.32 14.29 -10.33
N SER A 128 8.72 13.05 -10.64
CA SER A 128 9.81 12.69 -11.54
C SER A 128 9.78 11.19 -11.83
N GLU A 129 10.44 10.76 -12.91
CA GLU A 129 10.60 9.33 -13.25
C GLU A 129 11.39 8.57 -12.18
N LYS A 130 12.42 9.18 -11.58
CA LYS A 130 13.18 8.57 -10.48
C LYS A 130 12.26 8.25 -9.30
N PHE A 131 11.42 9.20 -8.92
CA PHE A 131 10.49 9.03 -7.81
C PHE A 131 9.42 7.98 -8.14
N GLN A 132 8.90 7.98 -9.37
CA GLN A 132 7.99 6.95 -9.85
C GLN A 132 8.56 5.55 -9.67
N LYS A 133 9.77 5.29 -10.18
CA LYS A 133 10.42 3.98 -10.09
C LYS A 133 10.59 3.49 -8.66
N SER A 134 10.95 4.41 -7.75
CA SER A 134 11.06 4.10 -6.32
C SER A 134 9.69 3.67 -5.75
N ILE A 135 8.64 4.47 -5.96
CA ILE A 135 7.30 4.14 -5.46
C ILE A 135 6.76 2.83 -6.06
N GLU A 136 6.99 2.58 -7.35
CA GLU A 136 6.58 1.33 -8.01
C GLU A 136 7.29 0.11 -7.41
N MET A 137 8.61 0.20 -7.20
CA MET A 137 9.39 -0.87 -6.56
C MET A 137 8.84 -1.19 -5.16
N PHE A 138 8.60 -0.18 -4.32
CA PHE A 138 8.07 -0.39 -2.97
C PHE A 138 6.63 -0.90 -2.98
N TYR A 139 5.81 -0.45 -3.94
CA TYR A 139 4.46 -0.99 -4.13
C TYR A 139 4.52 -2.50 -4.42
N GLU A 140 5.40 -2.95 -5.31
CA GLU A 140 5.56 -4.38 -5.62
C GLU A 140 6.01 -5.20 -4.41
N ILE A 141 6.97 -4.69 -3.64
CA ILE A 141 7.45 -5.35 -2.41
C ILE A 141 6.30 -5.50 -1.40
N TYR A 142 5.55 -4.43 -1.14
CA TYR A 142 4.41 -4.47 -0.22
C TYR A 142 3.29 -5.37 -0.71
N HIS A 143 3.03 -5.39 -2.02
CA HIS A 143 2.04 -6.28 -2.61
C HIS A 143 2.44 -7.75 -2.42
N LYS A 144 3.69 -8.13 -2.68
CA LYS A 144 4.20 -9.50 -2.43
C LYS A 144 4.08 -9.91 -0.96
N CYS A 145 4.44 -9.00 -0.05
CA CYS A 145 4.32 -9.23 1.39
C CYS A 145 2.85 -9.41 1.81
N ALA A 146 1.94 -8.59 1.27
CA ALA A 146 0.51 -8.68 1.57
C ALA A 146 -0.06 -10.03 1.12
N VAL A 147 0.23 -10.46 -0.12
CA VAL A 147 -0.19 -11.76 -0.65
C VAL A 147 0.29 -12.90 0.26
N LEU A 148 1.57 -12.87 0.66
CA LEU A 148 2.15 -13.89 1.53
C LEU A 148 1.44 -13.97 2.89
N ILE A 149 1.13 -12.84 3.51
CA ILE A 149 0.40 -12.80 4.79
C ILE A 149 -1.04 -13.28 4.61
N LEU A 150 -1.72 -12.90 3.52
CA LEU A 150 -3.09 -13.33 3.23
C LEU A 150 -3.18 -14.85 3.03
N GLU A 151 -2.21 -15.47 2.36
CA GLU A 151 -2.13 -16.92 2.19
C GLU A 151 -2.01 -17.65 3.54
N HIS A 152 -1.10 -17.18 4.40
CA HIS A 152 -0.94 -17.75 5.74
C HIS A 152 -2.15 -17.53 6.64
N LEU A 153 -2.78 -16.35 6.55
CA LEU A 153 -4.03 -16.07 7.28
C LEU A 153 -5.14 -17.04 6.89
N ALA A 154 -5.33 -17.28 5.60
CA ALA A 154 -6.34 -18.21 5.11
C ALA A 154 -6.11 -19.63 5.66
N ILE A 155 -4.87 -20.11 5.55
CA ILE A 155 -4.50 -21.43 6.11
C ILE A 155 -4.69 -21.47 7.64
N GLY A 156 -4.37 -20.39 8.34
CA GLY A 156 -4.48 -20.29 9.80
C GLY A 156 -5.90 -20.37 10.33
N ILE A 157 -6.90 -20.02 9.50
CA ILE A 157 -8.33 -20.13 9.81
C ILE A 157 -8.98 -21.37 9.17
N ASP A 158 -8.17 -22.34 8.74
CA ASP A 158 -8.58 -23.58 8.07
C ASP A 158 -9.35 -23.35 6.74
N GLU A 159 -9.08 -22.24 6.05
CA GLU A 159 -9.53 -21.95 4.68
C GLU A 159 -8.48 -22.35 3.64
N LYS A 160 -8.87 -22.32 2.35
CA LYS A 160 -7.93 -22.54 1.24
C LYS A 160 -6.89 -21.42 1.19
N GLU A 161 -5.64 -21.77 0.85
CA GLU A 161 -4.53 -20.81 0.72
C GLU A 161 -4.89 -19.59 -0.15
N ASP A 162 -5.66 -19.80 -1.21
CA ASP A 162 -6.05 -18.75 -2.15
C ASP A 162 -7.32 -17.98 -1.76
N PHE A 163 -7.90 -18.23 -0.57
CA PHE A 163 -9.21 -17.71 -0.19
C PHE A 163 -9.29 -16.17 -0.28
N PHE A 164 -8.33 -15.47 0.33
CA PHE A 164 -8.28 -14.01 0.26
C PHE A 164 -7.63 -13.48 -1.01
N THR A 165 -6.59 -14.16 -1.49
CA THR A 165 -5.83 -13.70 -2.67
C THR A 165 -6.66 -13.79 -3.94
N ARG A 166 -7.61 -14.73 -4.01
CA ARG A 166 -8.59 -14.79 -5.10
C ARG A 166 -9.37 -13.50 -5.23
N VAL A 167 -9.95 -12.98 -4.15
CA VAL A 167 -10.69 -11.71 -4.17
C VAL A 167 -9.74 -10.54 -4.46
N PHE A 168 -8.53 -10.58 -3.88
CA PHE A 168 -7.51 -9.56 -4.09
C PHE A 168 -7.11 -9.43 -5.57
N PHE A 169 -6.94 -10.56 -6.27
CA PHE A 169 -6.58 -10.61 -7.69
C PHE A 169 -7.77 -10.57 -8.65
N GLU A 170 -8.94 -11.08 -8.29
CA GLU A 170 -10.18 -10.89 -9.07
C GLU A 170 -10.52 -9.40 -9.14
N GLY A 171 -10.33 -8.69 -8.02
CA GLY A 171 -10.37 -7.23 -7.98
C GLY A 171 -9.40 -6.57 -8.96
N GLU A 172 -8.30 -7.22 -9.37
CA GLU A 172 -7.36 -6.73 -10.38
C GLU A 172 -7.70 -7.23 -11.81
N LYS A 173 -8.26 -8.44 -11.96
CA LYS A 173 -8.60 -9.05 -13.26
C LYS A 173 -9.91 -8.53 -13.86
N ASP A 174 -10.91 -8.25 -13.05
CA ASP A 174 -12.16 -7.57 -13.49
C ASP A 174 -11.90 -6.13 -13.95
N GLN A 175 -10.65 -5.67 -13.90
CA GLN A 175 -10.20 -4.37 -14.39
C GLN A 175 -9.50 -4.43 -15.76
N HIS A 176 -9.34 -5.62 -16.35
CA HIS A 176 -8.78 -5.84 -17.69
C HIS A 176 -9.82 -6.24 -18.75
N LEU A 177 -11.09 -6.37 -18.37
CA LEU A 177 -12.21 -6.66 -19.28
C LEU A 177 -13.20 -5.49 -19.32
N SER A 178 -12.82 -4.42 -20.05
CA SER A 178 -13.75 -3.52 -20.74
C SER A 178 -12.98 -2.66 -21.74
#